data_AF-A0A0Q7L9F1-F1
#
_entry.id   AF-A0A0Q7L9F1-F1
#
_cell.length_a   1.000
_cell.length_b   1.000
_cell.length_c   1.000
_cell.angle_alpha   90.00
_cell.angle_beta   90.00
_cell.angle_gamma   90.00
#
_symmetry.space_group_name_H-M   'P 1'
#
loop_
_entity.id
_entity.type
_entity.pdbx_description
1 polymer ?
#
loop_
_entity_poly.entity_id
_entity_poly.type
_entity_poly.pdbx_seq_one_letter_code
_entity_poly.pdbx_strand_id
1 'polypeptide(L)'
;MPHSVSLINTIAAGLGLALVFGFLAARLRLPALVGYLLAGVIIGPFTPGFVADAGIAAQLAEIGVMLLMFGVGLHFSLADLLAVRKIALPGAIAQIVVATLLGGGLAVWWGWSWGAALVFGLALSVASTVVLLRALESLGILDSFTGRIAVGWLVVEDLAMVLVLVLLPPLAGALGGTNAESNGAPVWQTLGLTLLQVGGFVLLMLVVGRRVFPWILWQVTRTGSRELFTLCVVAAAVSIAFASAALFGVSFALGAFFAGMVMRESQFSHRAAQESLPLRDAFAVLFFVSVGMLFDPSVLVDRPLQVLAVVLVIVLGKSLAACALVLVFRYPLATALTVSASLAQIGEFSFILAGLGVMLGLLPVEGQSLVLAGALISIATNPLWFSLIAPLQKWLRAHSKFARELDARSDPLAELPMTTEARYLSRQVVLVGYGRVGRRIAAELESNDIPYVVAEQNRELVEKLREAGIPAVWGDAADPAVLIQAHVARARVLVVATPDAMNVRQMIETARTLNPTIQTVVRSHNEQEARLLAAEADVKVFLGEQELAQAMARDVVQRAAAMAVPA
;
A
#
# COMPACT_ATOMS: atom_id res chain seq x y z
N MET A 1 -26.12 28.10 31.82
CA MET A 1 -26.21 26.74 31.24
C MET A 1 -24.79 26.23 31.09
N PRO A 2 -24.34 25.17 31.79
CA PRO A 2 -23.01 24.66 31.53
C PRO A 2 -23.06 24.04 30.13
N HIS A 3 -22.47 24.71 29.14
CA HIS A 3 -22.21 24.04 27.87
C HIS A 3 -21.44 22.77 28.19
N SER A 4 -21.93 21.62 27.72
CA SER A 4 -21.22 20.36 27.81
C SER A 4 -19.94 20.46 26.96
N VAL A 5 -18.90 21.06 27.54
CA VAL A 5 -17.55 21.15 26.98
C VAL A 5 -16.89 19.78 26.82
N SER A 6 -17.61 18.68 27.05
CA SER A 6 -17.17 17.29 26.85
C SER A 6 -16.58 17.06 25.45
N LEU A 7 -17.25 17.54 24.40
CA LEU A 7 -16.73 17.43 23.03
C LEU A 7 -15.40 18.19 22.85
N ILE A 8 -15.37 19.45 23.28
CA ILE A 8 -14.19 20.32 23.13
C ILE A 8 -13.03 19.76 23.96
N ASN A 9 -13.29 19.30 25.18
CA ASN A 9 -12.30 18.68 26.06
C ASN A 9 -11.77 17.38 25.45
N THR A 10 -12.63 16.54 24.88
CA THR A 10 -12.22 15.28 24.23
C THR A 10 -11.32 15.56 23.02
N ILE A 11 -11.69 16.52 22.17
CA ILE A 11 -10.87 16.90 21.01
C ILE A 11 -9.55 17.55 21.46
N ALA A 12 -9.60 18.49 22.40
CA ALA A 12 -8.42 19.23 22.85
C ALA A 12 -7.42 18.32 23.58
N ALA A 13 -7.90 17.47 24.49
CA ALA A 13 -7.07 16.50 25.19
C ALA A 13 -6.53 15.43 24.22
N GLY A 14 -7.39 14.89 23.36
CA GLY A 14 -7.03 13.88 22.37
C GLY A 14 -5.95 14.36 21.41
N LEU A 15 -6.17 15.50 20.72
CA LEU A 15 -5.19 16.06 19.78
C LEU A 15 -3.94 16.58 20.50
N GLY A 16 -4.10 17.23 21.65
CA GLY A 16 -2.98 17.79 22.43
C GLY A 16 -2.02 16.70 22.91
N LEU A 17 -2.54 15.63 23.51
CA LEU A 17 -1.72 14.50 23.95
C LEU A 17 -1.20 13.69 22.76
N ALA A 18 -2.00 13.49 21.72
CA ALA A 18 -1.53 12.81 20.51
C ALA A 18 -0.35 13.56 19.86
N LEU A 19 -0.33 14.89 19.89
CA LEU A 19 0.82 15.69 19.44
C LEU A 19 2.06 15.41 20.29
N VAL A 20 1.93 15.45 21.62
CA VAL A 20 3.04 15.21 22.55
C VAL A 20 3.61 13.80 22.40
N PHE A 21 2.76 12.78 22.47
CA PHE A 21 3.18 11.38 22.37
C PHE A 21 3.59 10.99 20.95
N GLY A 22 2.93 11.53 19.93
CA GLY A 22 3.32 11.35 18.54
C GLY A 22 4.70 11.96 18.24
N PHE A 23 4.98 13.15 18.77
CA PHE A 23 6.31 13.77 18.68
C PHE A 23 7.38 12.94 19.40
N LEU A 24 7.07 12.45 20.61
CA LEU A 24 7.97 11.58 21.36
C LEU A 24 8.26 10.27 20.59
N ALA A 25 7.22 9.63 20.04
CA ALA A 25 7.36 8.43 19.23
C ALA A 25 8.24 8.67 18.01
N ALA A 26 8.01 9.78 17.28
CA ALA A 26 8.83 10.15 16.12
C ALA A 26 10.31 10.37 16.50
N ARG A 27 10.57 11.00 17.66
CA ARG A 27 11.94 11.20 18.17
C ARG A 27 12.65 9.88 18.52
N LEU A 28 11.89 8.88 18.93
CA LEU A 28 12.37 7.51 19.17
C LEU A 28 12.44 6.65 17.89
N ARG A 29 12.20 7.24 16.71
CA ARG A 29 12.12 6.55 15.40
C ARG A 29 10.99 5.51 15.32
N LEU A 30 9.94 5.68 16.14
CA LEU A 30 8.72 4.89 16.06
C LEU A 30 7.68 5.60 15.17
N PRO A 31 6.72 4.85 14.57
CA PRO A 31 5.58 5.47 13.89
C PRO A 31 4.77 6.35 14.86
N ALA A 32 4.41 7.57 14.43
CA ALA A 32 3.63 8.50 15.25
C ALA A 32 2.27 7.93 15.73
N LEU A 33 1.71 6.97 14.97
CA LEU A 33 0.51 6.19 15.30
C LEU A 33 0.58 5.54 16.69
N VAL A 34 1.77 5.05 17.09
CA VAL A 34 1.98 4.47 18.43
C VAL A 34 1.72 5.53 19.49
N GLY A 35 2.20 6.75 19.28
CA GLY A 35 1.94 7.88 20.17
C GLY A 35 0.48 8.28 20.25
N TYR A 36 -0.26 8.22 19.13
CA TYR A 36 -1.69 8.55 19.10
C TYR A 36 -2.52 7.52 19.88
N LEU A 37 -2.19 6.23 19.73
CA LEU A 37 -2.82 5.17 20.52
C LEU A 37 -2.50 5.33 22.01
N LEU A 38 -1.24 5.58 22.37
CA LEU A 38 -0.85 5.83 23.78
C LEU A 38 -1.56 7.04 24.39
N ALA A 39 -1.77 8.11 23.61
CA ALA A 39 -2.57 9.25 24.06
C ALA A 39 -4.00 8.81 24.41
N GLY A 40 -4.59 7.96 23.57
CA GLY A 40 -5.88 7.31 23.82
C GLY A 40 -5.90 6.45 25.08
N VAL A 41 -4.88 5.61 25.27
CA VAL A 41 -4.74 4.76 26.46
C VAL A 41 -4.77 5.62 27.72
N ILE A 42 -4.04 6.74 27.74
CA ILE A 42 -3.90 7.64 28.89
C ILE A 42 -5.17 8.42 29.24
N ILE A 43 -5.98 8.77 28.24
CA ILE A 43 -7.28 9.44 28.46
C ILE A 43 -8.46 8.46 28.45
N GLY A 44 -8.16 7.17 28.41
CA GLY A 44 -9.14 6.09 28.40
C GLY A 44 -9.66 5.78 29.80
N PRO A 45 -10.83 5.12 29.89
CA PRO A 45 -11.44 4.72 31.16
C PRO A 45 -10.59 3.72 31.96
N PHE A 46 -9.64 3.02 31.34
CA PHE A 46 -8.83 1.97 31.96
C PHE A 46 -7.52 2.47 32.61
N THR A 47 -7.21 3.77 32.49
CA THR A 47 -6.03 4.37 33.14
C THR A 47 -6.44 5.43 34.17
N PRO A 48 -5.74 5.51 35.31
CA PRO A 48 -6.00 6.56 36.29
C PRO A 48 -5.74 7.95 35.70
N GLY A 49 -6.68 8.88 35.85
CA GLY A 49 -6.49 10.27 35.42
C GLY A 49 -7.75 10.90 34.83
N PHE A 50 -7.52 11.86 33.92
CA PHE A 50 -8.59 12.48 33.14
C PHE A 50 -9.15 11.49 32.12
N VAL A 51 -10.44 11.20 32.18
CA VAL A 51 -11.13 10.31 31.24
C VAL A 51 -11.95 11.14 30.27
N ALA A 52 -11.63 11.01 28.98
CA ALA A 52 -12.40 11.63 27.91
C ALA A 52 -13.72 10.88 27.66
N ASP A 53 -14.68 11.53 27.00
CA ASP A 53 -15.98 10.92 26.72
C ASP A 53 -15.85 9.88 25.59
N ALA A 54 -15.92 8.60 25.96
CA ALA A 54 -15.75 7.49 25.04
C ALA A 54 -16.84 7.44 23.94
N GLY A 55 -18.06 7.89 24.23
CA GLY A 55 -19.15 7.92 23.25
C GLY A 55 -18.87 8.98 22.17
N ILE A 56 -18.46 10.17 22.57
CA ILE A 56 -18.05 11.22 21.64
C ILE A 56 -16.79 10.81 20.87
N ALA A 57 -15.81 10.20 21.55
CA ALA A 57 -14.60 9.70 20.90
C ALA A 57 -14.92 8.63 19.84
N ALA A 58 -15.90 7.74 20.10
CA ALA A 58 -16.35 6.75 19.13
C ALA A 58 -16.99 7.40 17.89
N GLN A 59 -17.85 8.41 18.08
CA GLN A 59 -18.46 9.14 16.96
C GLN A 59 -17.43 9.91 16.12
N LEU A 60 -16.44 10.54 16.77
CA LEU A 60 -15.34 11.21 16.07
C LEU A 60 -14.45 10.20 15.32
N ALA A 61 -14.24 9.03 15.91
CA ALA A 61 -13.52 7.94 15.27
C ALA A 61 -14.23 7.41 14.03
N GLU A 62 -15.57 7.33 14.02
CA GLU A 62 -16.32 6.96 12.81
C GLU A 62 -16.07 7.91 11.65
N ILE A 63 -16.04 9.23 11.90
CA ILE A 63 -15.67 10.23 10.88
C ILE A 63 -14.22 10.02 10.41
N GLY A 64 -13.31 9.73 11.35
CA GLY A 64 -11.93 9.36 11.04
C GLY A 64 -11.82 8.14 10.14
N VAL A 65 -12.58 7.08 10.43
CA VAL A 65 -12.66 5.88 9.59
C VAL A 65 -13.20 6.24 8.21
N MET A 66 -14.28 7.02 8.09
CA MET A 66 -14.81 7.44 6.79
C MET A 66 -13.73 8.16 5.96
N LEU A 67 -13.07 9.18 6.53
CA LEU A 67 -12.07 9.95 5.79
C LEU A 67 -10.81 9.13 5.48
N LEU A 68 -10.39 8.25 6.40
CA LEU A 68 -9.27 7.32 6.19
C LEU A 68 -9.58 6.36 5.04
N MET A 69 -10.76 5.71 5.06
CA MET A 69 -11.21 4.77 4.04
C MET A 69 -11.42 5.43 2.69
N PHE A 70 -11.91 6.67 2.67
CA PHE A 70 -11.96 7.48 1.46
C PHE A 70 -10.56 7.72 0.90
N GLY A 71 -9.59 8.06 1.75
CA GLY A 71 -8.18 8.18 1.37
C GLY A 71 -7.60 6.88 0.80
N VAL A 72 -7.88 5.74 1.43
CA VAL A 72 -7.46 4.42 0.92
C VAL A 72 -8.08 4.16 -0.46
N GLY A 73 -9.37 4.42 -0.64
CA GLY A 73 -10.05 4.31 -1.93
C GLY A 73 -9.43 5.21 -3.00
N LEU A 74 -8.99 6.42 -2.64
CA LEU A 74 -8.28 7.32 -3.56
C LEU A 74 -6.89 6.82 -3.98
N HIS A 75 -6.20 6.09 -3.11
CA HIS A 75 -4.89 5.51 -3.41
C HIS A 75 -4.98 4.14 -4.09
N PHE A 76 -6.16 3.50 -4.06
CA PHE A 76 -6.40 2.24 -4.76
C PHE A 76 -6.20 2.40 -6.27
N SER A 77 -5.24 1.65 -6.81
CA SER A 77 -4.93 1.62 -8.24
C SER A 77 -5.16 0.22 -8.78
N LEU A 78 -6.26 0.05 -9.51
CA LEU A 78 -6.59 -1.24 -10.14
C LEU A 78 -5.47 -1.68 -11.11
N ALA A 79 -4.81 -0.71 -11.76
CA ALA A 79 -3.70 -0.97 -12.68
C ALA A 79 -2.48 -1.55 -11.95
N ASP A 80 -2.14 -1.03 -10.77
CA ASP A 80 -1.00 -1.51 -9.99
C ASP A 80 -1.27 -2.91 -9.42
N LEU A 81 -2.49 -3.17 -8.95
CA LEU A 81 -2.91 -4.51 -8.54
C LEU A 81 -2.85 -5.51 -9.71
N LEU A 82 -3.35 -5.12 -10.89
CA LEU A 82 -3.33 -5.96 -12.09
C LEU A 82 -1.91 -6.27 -12.55
N ALA A 83 -0.94 -5.39 -12.32
CA ALA A 83 0.47 -5.57 -12.68
C ALA A 83 1.19 -6.63 -11.83
N VAL A 84 0.68 -6.96 -10.64
CA VAL A 84 1.26 -7.98 -9.74
C VAL A 84 0.25 -9.07 -9.37
N ARG A 85 -0.85 -9.19 -10.12
CA ARG A 85 -2.00 -10.06 -9.78
C ARG A 85 -1.63 -11.53 -9.59
N LYS A 86 -0.61 -12.04 -10.30
CA LYS A 86 -0.19 -13.45 -10.23
C LYS A 86 0.36 -13.80 -8.85
N ILE A 87 0.89 -12.83 -8.10
CA ILE A 87 1.46 -13.05 -6.76
C ILE A 87 0.60 -12.42 -5.67
N ALA A 88 0.15 -11.19 -5.86
CA ALA A 88 -0.51 -10.40 -4.81
C ALA A 88 -1.88 -10.97 -4.44
N LEU A 89 -2.69 -11.35 -5.42
CA LEU A 89 -4.04 -11.88 -5.19
C LEU A 89 -4.03 -13.25 -4.51
N PRO A 90 -3.39 -14.30 -5.06
CA PRO A 90 -3.36 -15.61 -4.40
C PRO A 90 -2.55 -15.57 -3.10
N GLY A 91 -1.48 -14.77 -3.05
CA GLY A 91 -0.67 -14.58 -1.87
C GLY A 91 -1.45 -14.00 -0.70
N ALA A 92 -2.15 -12.88 -0.91
CA ALA A 92 -2.96 -12.24 0.12
C ALA A 92 -4.11 -13.13 0.61
N ILE A 93 -4.85 -13.78 -0.29
CA ILE A 93 -5.93 -14.70 0.10
C ILE A 93 -5.37 -15.87 0.92
N ALA A 94 -4.30 -16.51 0.45
CA ALA A 94 -3.69 -17.63 1.16
C ALA A 94 -3.14 -17.20 2.53
N GLN A 95 -2.53 -16.03 2.63
CA GLN A 95 -2.03 -15.49 3.89
C GLN A 95 -3.17 -15.15 4.84
N ILE A 96 -4.25 -14.54 4.37
CA ILE A 96 -5.44 -14.28 5.20
C ILE A 96 -5.96 -15.58 5.80
N VAL A 97 -6.09 -16.63 4.97
CA VAL A 97 -6.52 -17.95 5.44
C VAL A 97 -5.54 -18.50 6.49
N VAL A 98 -4.24 -18.48 6.22
CA VAL A 98 -3.23 -19.01 7.16
C VAL A 98 -3.23 -18.23 8.48
N ALA A 99 -3.23 -16.90 8.44
CA ALA A 99 -3.28 -16.08 9.65
C ALA A 99 -4.60 -16.25 10.41
N THR A 100 -5.72 -16.39 9.70
CA THR A 100 -7.02 -16.68 10.32
C THR A 100 -7.01 -18.04 11.00
N LEU A 101 -6.39 -19.06 10.40
CA LEU A 101 -6.24 -20.38 11.02
C LEU A 101 -5.31 -20.36 12.23
N LEU A 102 -4.21 -19.60 12.18
CA LEU A 102 -3.29 -19.45 13.31
C LEU A 102 -3.96 -18.72 14.49
N GLY A 103 -4.57 -17.57 14.23
CA GLY A 103 -5.27 -16.78 15.26
C GLY A 103 -6.52 -17.50 15.78
N GLY A 104 -7.34 -18.05 14.88
CA GLY A 104 -8.52 -18.83 15.22
C GLY A 104 -8.18 -20.11 15.97
N GLY A 105 -7.08 -20.77 15.62
CA GLY A 105 -6.55 -21.92 16.37
C GLY A 105 -6.21 -21.58 17.82
N LEU A 106 -5.58 -20.42 18.06
CA LEU A 106 -5.36 -19.92 19.43
C LEU A 106 -6.67 -19.65 20.17
N ALA A 107 -7.63 -18.99 19.51
CA ALA A 107 -8.93 -18.69 20.11
C ALA A 107 -9.71 -19.96 20.49
N VAL A 108 -9.76 -20.96 19.61
CA VAL A 108 -10.36 -22.27 19.91
C VAL A 108 -9.61 -22.96 21.04
N TRP A 109 -8.28 -22.86 21.07
CA TRP A 109 -7.47 -23.42 22.15
C TRP A 109 -7.73 -22.74 23.50
N TRP A 110 -8.10 -21.46 23.52
CA TRP A 110 -8.58 -20.75 24.70
C TRP A 110 -10.06 -21.01 25.04
N GLY A 111 -10.72 -21.90 24.29
CA GLY A 111 -12.10 -22.30 24.52
C GLY A 111 -13.15 -21.33 23.98
N TRP A 112 -12.78 -20.43 23.07
CA TRP A 112 -13.73 -19.50 22.46
C TRP A 112 -14.59 -20.19 21.39
N SER A 113 -15.74 -19.59 21.09
CA SER A 113 -16.64 -20.08 20.04
C SER A 113 -15.99 -20.01 18.66
N TRP A 114 -16.49 -20.79 17.71
CA TRP A 114 -16.01 -20.75 16.32
C TRP A 114 -16.20 -19.37 15.67
N GLY A 115 -17.28 -18.66 16.00
CA GLY A 115 -17.50 -17.28 15.55
C GLY A 115 -16.45 -16.32 16.10
N ALA A 116 -16.16 -16.41 17.41
CA ALA A 116 -15.10 -15.63 18.03
C ALA A 116 -13.73 -15.94 17.41
N ALA A 117 -13.43 -17.21 17.19
CA ALA A 117 -12.18 -17.66 16.57
C ALA A 117 -12.01 -17.14 15.14
N LEU A 118 -13.08 -17.15 14.34
CA LEU A 118 -13.08 -16.60 13.00
C LEU A 118 -12.80 -15.09 13.02
N VAL A 119 -13.55 -14.33 13.82
CA VAL A 119 -13.39 -12.86 13.93
C VAL A 119 -12.01 -12.50 14.46
N PHE A 120 -11.52 -13.21 15.48
CA PHE A 120 -10.20 -12.99 16.04
C PHE A 120 -9.10 -13.29 15.01
N GLY A 121 -9.19 -14.43 14.31
CA GLY A 121 -8.24 -14.79 13.26
C GLY A 121 -8.20 -13.78 12.11
N LEU A 122 -9.36 -13.33 11.63
CA LEU A 122 -9.47 -12.30 10.60
C LEU A 122 -8.92 -10.94 11.08
N ALA A 123 -9.14 -10.59 12.35
CA ALA A 123 -8.58 -9.37 12.91
C ALA A 123 -7.05 -9.41 12.96
N LEU A 124 -6.43 -10.59 13.15
CA LEU A 124 -4.97 -10.75 13.11
C LEU A 124 -4.40 -10.85 11.69
N SER A 125 -5.25 -10.99 10.66
CA SER A 125 -4.78 -11.29 9.31
C SER A 125 -4.40 -10.07 8.47
N VAL A 126 -4.86 -8.86 8.81
CA VAL A 126 -4.77 -7.66 7.95
C VAL A 126 -3.69 -6.71 8.44
N ALA A 127 -2.76 -6.32 7.56
CA ALA A 127 -1.67 -5.40 7.86
C ALA A 127 -2.08 -3.91 7.77
N SER A 128 -1.36 -3.02 8.46
CA SER A 128 -1.56 -1.57 8.29
C SER A 128 -0.93 -1.03 7.01
N THR A 129 -1.75 -0.34 6.22
CA THR A 129 -1.34 0.36 5.01
C THR A 129 -0.41 1.53 5.29
N VAL A 130 -0.73 2.36 6.29
CA VAL A 130 0.07 3.54 6.64
C VAL A 130 1.48 3.17 7.08
N VAL A 131 1.61 2.11 7.89
CA VAL A 131 2.90 1.67 8.42
C VAL A 131 3.77 1.07 7.30
N LEU A 132 3.18 0.26 6.42
CA LEU A 132 3.88 -0.35 5.28
C LEU A 132 4.37 0.72 4.29
N LEU A 133 3.49 1.64 3.86
CA LEU A 133 3.87 2.68 2.90
C LEU A 133 5.01 3.54 3.42
N ARG A 134 4.93 4.01 4.67
CA ARG A 134 6.01 4.77 5.31
C ARG A 134 7.32 3.99 5.41
N ALA A 135 7.25 2.69 5.70
CA ALA A 135 8.45 1.86 5.74
C ALA A 135 9.10 1.74 4.36
N LEU A 136 8.31 1.46 3.31
CA LEU A 136 8.82 1.37 1.93
C LEU A 136 9.35 2.71 1.39
N GLU A 137 8.68 3.83 1.72
CA GLU A 137 9.14 5.18 1.40
C GLU A 137 10.47 5.50 2.09
N SER A 138 10.60 5.16 3.38
CA SER A 138 11.84 5.38 4.13
C SER A 138 13.03 4.58 3.61
N LEU A 139 12.75 3.46 2.93
CA LEU A 139 13.75 2.61 2.28
C LEU A 139 13.99 2.99 0.81
N GLY A 140 13.20 3.91 0.23
CA GLY A 140 13.29 4.27 -1.18
C GLY A 140 12.87 3.16 -2.15
N ILE A 141 12.08 2.18 -1.71
CA ILE A 141 11.70 1.00 -2.53
C ILE A 141 10.20 0.96 -2.87
N LEU A 142 9.44 2.01 -2.55
CA LEU A 142 7.99 2.07 -2.80
C LEU A 142 7.63 1.78 -4.27
N ASP A 143 8.34 2.45 -5.19
CA ASP A 143 8.11 2.33 -6.63
C ASP A 143 8.81 1.11 -7.27
N SER A 144 9.54 0.32 -6.47
CA SER A 144 10.18 -0.90 -6.95
C SER A 144 9.15 -2.00 -7.23
N PHE A 145 9.55 -3.04 -7.96
CA PHE A 145 8.69 -4.20 -8.17
C PHE A 145 8.30 -4.89 -6.85
N THR A 146 9.23 -5.03 -5.91
CA THR A 146 8.95 -5.57 -4.56
C THR A 146 8.00 -4.67 -3.78
N GLY A 147 8.14 -3.35 -3.90
CA GLY A 147 7.21 -2.38 -3.31
C GLY A 147 5.80 -2.52 -3.87
N ARG A 148 5.66 -2.63 -5.21
CA ARG A 148 4.37 -2.90 -5.86
C ARG A 148 3.74 -4.23 -5.43
N ILE A 149 4.53 -5.29 -5.20
CA ILE A 149 4.02 -6.55 -4.65
C ILE A 149 3.45 -6.32 -3.25
N ALA A 150 4.21 -5.68 -2.36
CA ALA A 150 3.79 -5.45 -0.98
C ALA A 150 2.53 -4.57 -0.91
N VAL A 151 2.47 -3.49 -1.70
CA VAL A 151 1.29 -2.62 -1.80
C VAL A 151 0.10 -3.34 -2.42
N GLY A 152 0.30 -4.07 -3.53
CA GLY A 152 -0.77 -4.83 -4.18
C GLY A 152 -1.36 -5.92 -3.29
N TRP A 153 -0.51 -6.58 -2.49
CA TRP A 153 -0.93 -7.60 -1.52
C TRP A 153 -1.81 -7.01 -0.43
N LEU A 154 -1.34 -5.93 0.18
CA LEU A 154 -2.05 -5.16 1.20
C LEU A 154 -3.41 -4.64 0.69
N VAL A 155 -3.46 -4.17 -0.56
CA VAL A 155 -4.72 -3.74 -1.20
C VAL A 155 -5.75 -4.88 -1.27
N VAL A 156 -5.31 -6.11 -1.51
CA VAL A 156 -6.21 -7.28 -1.48
C VAL A 156 -6.65 -7.60 -0.05
N GLU A 157 -5.75 -7.47 0.94
CA GLU A 157 -6.11 -7.61 2.36
C GLU A 157 -7.19 -6.60 2.77
N ASP A 158 -6.99 -5.32 2.47
CA ASP A 158 -7.94 -4.25 2.76
C ASP A 158 -9.29 -4.51 2.08
N LEU A 159 -9.29 -4.89 0.79
CA LEU A 159 -10.53 -5.21 0.07
C LEU A 159 -11.27 -6.41 0.68
N ALA A 160 -10.55 -7.47 1.03
CA ALA A 160 -11.12 -8.64 1.67
C ALA A 160 -11.73 -8.27 3.04
N MET A 161 -11.05 -7.44 3.81
CA MET A 161 -11.52 -6.99 5.11
C MET A 161 -12.74 -6.09 5.00
N VAL A 162 -12.76 -5.19 4.02
CA VAL A 162 -13.92 -4.37 3.70
C VAL A 162 -15.14 -5.25 3.39
N LEU A 163 -14.98 -6.35 2.65
CA LEU A 163 -16.04 -7.33 2.42
C LEU A 163 -16.46 -8.06 3.71
N VAL A 164 -15.49 -8.46 4.54
CA VAL A 164 -15.77 -9.10 5.85
C VAL A 164 -16.61 -8.18 6.74
N LEU A 165 -16.27 -6.88 6.85
CA LEU A 165 -17.04 -5.93 7.67
C LEU A 165 -18.51 -5.82 7.25
N VAL A 166 -18.79 -6.06 5.99
CA VAL A 166 -20.14 -5.97 5.42
C VAL A 166 -20.90 -7.28 5.58
N LEU A 167 -20.20 -8.41 5.42
CA LEU A 167 -20.79 -9.74 5.55
C LEU A 167 -20.92 -10.19 7.01
N LEU A 168 -20.15 -9.61 7.95
CA LEU A 168 -20.15 -10.06 9.33
C LEU A 168 -21.48 -9.80 10.06
N PRO A 169 -22.11 -8.59 10.02
CA PRO A 169 -23.39 -8.36 10.67
C PRO A 169 -24.51 -9.34 10.26
N PRO A 170 -24.78 -9.59 8.97
CA PRO A 170 -25.82 -10.54 8.57
C PRO A 170 -25.47 -12.00 8.87
N LEU A 171 -24.17 -12.33 8.99
CA LEU A 171 -23.71 -13.67 9.37
C LEU A 171 -23.62 -13.86 10.88
N ALA A 172 -23.70 -12.80 11.68
CA ALA A 172 -23.42 -12.86 13.11
C ALA A 172 -24.31 -13.86 13.84
N GLY A 173 -25.62 -13.88 13.54
CA GLY A 173 -26.54 -14.86 14.16
C GLY A 173 -26.15 -16.31 13.84
N ALA A 174 -25.71 -16.59 12.61
CA ALA A 174 -25.27 -17.92 12.20
C ALA A 174 -23.91 -18.31 12.80
N LEU A 175 -23.06 -17.32 13.08
CA LEU A 175 -21.76 -17.49 13.72
C LEU A 175 -21.84 -17.55 15.26
N GLY A 176 -23.04 -17.48 15.84
CA GLY A 176 -23.27 -17.57 17.28
C GLY A 176 -23.23 -16.24 18.03
N GLY A 177 -23.42 -15.11 17.33
CA GLY A 177 -23.50 -13.79 17.93
C GLY A 177 -24.80 -13.59 18.68
N THR A 178 -24.73 -13.05 19.90
CA THR A 178 -25.87 -12.91 20.82
C THR A 178 -26.72 -11.68 20.56
N ASN A 179 -26.18 -10.68 19.87
CA ASN A 179 -26.80 -9.35 19.69
C ASN A 179 -27.30 -9.12 18.25
N ALA A 180 -27.24 -10.14 17.40
CA ALA A 180 -27.69 -10.04 16.02
C ALA A 180 -29.20 -10.27 15.93
N GLU A 181 -29.92 -9.40 15.22
CA GLU A 181 -31.33 -9.63 14.86
C GLU A 181 -31.43 -10.87 13.96
N SER A 182 -31.69 -12.03 14.53
CA SER A 182 -31.89 -13.25 13.76
C SER A 182 -33.28 -13.22 13.14
N ASN A 183 -33.38 -12.84 11.86
CA ASN A 183 -34.65 -12.84 11.12
C ASN A 183 -35.24 -14.24 10.84
N GLY A 184 -34.71 -15.32 11.43
CA GLY A 184 -35.16 -16.70 11.19
C GLY A 184 -35.00 -17.20 9.74
N ALA A 185 -34.59 -16.32 8.83
CA ALA A 185 -34.39 -16.63 7.42
C ALA A 185 -33.18 -17.57 7.24
N PRO A 186 -33.22 -18.48 6.27
CA PRO A 186 -32.08 -19.30 5.90
C PRO A 186 -30.86 -18.43 5.60
N VAL A 187 -29.68 -18.83 6.09
CA VAL A 187 -28.41 -18.10 5.92
C VAL A 187 -28.15 -17.75 4.44
N TRP A 188 -28.52 -18.63 3.51
CA TRP A 188 -28.37 -18.40 2.07
C TRP A 188 -29.24 -17.24 1.55
N GLN A 189 -30.43 -17.03 2.12
CA GLN A 189 -31.30 -15.91 1.75
C GLN A 189 -30.75 -14.59 2.29
N THR A 190 -30.28 -14.57 3.54
CA THR A 190 -29.64 -13.39 4.14
C THR A 190 -28.37 -13.01 3.38
N LEU A 191 -27.54 -13.99 3.02
CA LEU A 191 -26.37 -13.80 2.16
C LEU A 191 -26.76 -13.30 0.77
N GLY A 192 -27.75 -13.92 0.12
CA GLY A 192 -28.20 -13.50 -1.21
C GLY A 192 -28.71 -12.06 -1.22
N LEU A 193 -29.49 -11.67 -0.22
CA LEU A 193 -30.05 -10.33 -0.11
C LEU A 193 -28.98 -9.28 0.20
N THR A 194 -28.03 -9.59 1.09
CA THR A 194 -26.91 -8.69 1.41
C THR A 194 -25.97 -8.54 0.22
N LEU A 195 -25.64 -9.62 -0.49
CA LEU A 195 -24.84 -9.55 -1.72
C LEU A 195 -25.55 -8.75 -2.82
N LEU A 196 -26.88 -8.83 -2.89
CA LEU A 196 -27.69 -8.04 -3.82
C LEU A 196 -27.73 -6.56 -3.42
N GLN A 197 -27.86 -6.23 -2.13
CA GLN A 197 -27.80 -4.86 -1.63
C GLN A 197 -26.41 -4.24 -1.88
N VAL A 198 -25.35 -4.96 -1.56
CA VAL A 198 -23.96 -4.53 -1.81
C VAL A 198 -23.71 -4.41 -3.32
N GLY A 199 -24.10 -5.40 -4.12
CA GLY A 199 -23.97 -5.36 -5.57
C GLY A 199 -24.76 -4.19 -6.18
N GLY A 200 -25.97 -3.92 -5.68
CA GLY A 200 -26.79 -2.78 -6.05
C GLY A 200 -26.14 -1.45 -5.68
N PHE A 201 -25.57 -1.35 -4.47
CA PHE A 201 -24.81 -0.18 -4.03
C PHE A 201 -23.59 0.05 -4.92
N VAL A 202 -22.78 -0.98 -5.19
CA VAL A 202 -21.60 -0.88 -6.04
C VAL A 202 -21.98 -0.48 -7.46
N LEU A 203 -23.03 -1.07 -8.03
CA LEU A 203 -23.52 -0.72 -9.36
C LEU A 203 -24.00 0.74 -9.41
N LEU A 204 -24.78 1.17 -8.42
CA LEU A 204 -25.23 2.55 -8.29
C LEU A 204 -24.03 3.49 -8.20
N MET A 205 -23.06 3.18 -7.35
CA MET A 205 -21.84 3.97 -7.17
C MET A 205 -20.99 4.04 -8.43
N LEU A 206 -20.88 2.97 -9.20
CA LEU A 206 -20.18 2.99 -10.49
C LEU A 206 -20.90 3.89 -11.51
N VAL A 207 -22.23 3.91 -11.52
CA VAL A 207 -23.01 4.77 -12.43
C VAL A 207 -22.96 6.23 -11.99
N VAL A 208 -23.28 6.50 -10.72
CA VAL A 208 -23.32 7.83 -10.13
C VAL A 208 -21.91 8.41 -10.11
N GLY A 209 -20.93 7.63 -9.68
CA GLY A 209 -19.56 8.08 -9.55
C GLY A 209 -18.85 8.27 -10.91
N ARG A 210 -19.27 7.60 -11.99
CA ARG A 210 -18.74 7.91 -13.34
C ARG A 210 -19.41 9.09 -14.03
N ARG A 211 -20.66 9.43 -13.70
CA ARG A 211 -21.40 10.52 -14.35
C ARG A 211 -21.59 11.75 -13.48
N VAL A 212 -22.21 11.58 -12.32
CA VAL A 212 -22.63 12.68 -11.44
C VAL A 212 -21.42 13.30 -10.75
N PHE A 213 -20.50 12.48 -10.25
CA PHE A 213 -19.32 12.97 -9.53
C PHE A 213 -18.40 13.87 -10.36
N PRO A 214 -17.92 13.43 -11.53
CA PRO A 214 -17.10 14.29 -12.39
C PRO A 214 -17.85 15.55 -12.82
N TRP A 215 -19.16 15.45 -13.02
CA TRP A 215 -19.99 16.60 -13.36
C TRP A 215 -20.05 17.63 -12.22
N ILE A 216 -20.33 17.21 -10.98
CA ILE A 216 -20.34 18.10 -9.81
C ILE A 216 -18.96 18.75 -9.61
N LEU A 217 -17.89 17.94 -9.64
CA LEU A 217 -16.53 18.45 -9.47
C LEU A 217 -16.17 19.42 -10.58
N TRP A 218 -16.55 19.13 -11.83
CA TRP A 218 -16.33 20.04 -12.93
C TRP A 218 -17.04 21.38 -12.69
N GLN A 219 -18.30 21.39 -12.27
CA GLN A 219 -19.01 22.63 -11.93
C GLN A 219 -18.32 23.41 -10.81
N VAL A 220 -17.91 22.72 -9.74
CA VAL A 220 -17.20 23.35 -8.61
C VAL A 220 -15.85 23.90 -9.06
N THR A 221 -15.10 23.19 -9.90
CA THR A 221 -13.81 23.68 -10.41
C THR A 221 -13.93 24.92 -11.28
N ARG A 222 -15.07 25.14 -11.98
CA ARG A 222 -15.32 26.37 -12.75
C ARG A 222 -15.42 27.62 -11.89
N THR A 223 -15.72 27.46 -10.59
CA THR A 223 -15.72 28.59 -9.65
C THR A 223 -14.31 29.09 -9.32
N GLY A 224 -13.27 28.28 -9.57
CA GLY A 224 -11.89 28.58 -9.20
C GLY A 224 -11.60 28.52 -7.70
N SER A 225 -12.61 28.33 -6.83
CA SER A 225 -12.44 28.29 -5.39
C SER A 225 -11.87 26.96 -4.92
N ARG A 226 -10.70 27.01 -4.27
CA ARG A 226 -10.09 25.85 -3.63
C ARG A 226 -10.96 25.34 -2.47
N GLU A 227 -11.53 26.24 -1.68
CA GLU A 227 -12.36 25.91 -0.53
C GLU A 227 -13.63 25.14 -0.93
N LEU A 228 -14.31 25.59 -1.99
CA LEU A 228 -15.50 24.88 -2.50
C LEU A 228 -15.15 23.49 -3.02
N PHE A 229 -13.98 23.34 -3.64
CA PHE A 229 -13.52 22.02 -4.10
C PHE A 229 -13.24 21.09 -2.92
N THR A 230 -12.53 21.55 -1.90
CA THR A 230 -12.26 20.78 -0.68
C THR A 230 -13.55 20.39 0.03
N LEU A 231 -14.47 21.35 0.19
CA LEU A 231 -15.80 21.09 0.75
C LEU A 231 -16.56 20.04 -0.05
N CYS A 232 -16.56 20.13 -1.38
CA CYS A 232 -17.22 19.17 -2.25
C CYS A 232 -16.66 17.74 -2.07
N VAL A 233 -15.35 17.60 -1.98
CA VAL A 233 -14.69 16.29 -1.80
C VAL A 233 -15.06 15.68 -0.45
N VAL A 234 -14.98 16.47 0.63
CA VAL A 234 -15.27 16.02 1.99
C VAL A 234 -16.76 15.71 2.16
N ALA A 235 -17.63 16.60 1.69
CA ALA A 235 -19.07 16.41 1.73
C ALA A 235 -19.47 15.15 0.95
N ALA A 236 -18.84 14.89 -0.20
CA ALA A 236 -19.07 13.67 -0.95
C ALA A 236 -18.65 12.42 -0.17
N ALA A 237 -17.45 12.40 0.41
CA ALA A 237 -16.94 11.27 1.17
C ALA A 237 -17.89 10.91 2.33
N VAL A 238 -18.26 11.90 3.14
CA VAL A 238 -19.14 11.70 4.31
C VAL A 238 -20.57 11.39 3.88
N SER A 239 -21.13 12.12 2.91
CA SER A 239 -22.53 11.93 2.49
C SER A 239 -22.75 10.59 1.80
N ILE A 240 -21.80 10.12 0.98
CA ILE A 240 -21.89 8.77 0.39
C ILE A 240 -21.77 7.71 1.47
N ALA A 241 -20.82 7.85 2.39
CA ALA A 241 -20.67 6.91 3.50
C ALA A 241 -21.97 6.79 4.28
N PHE A 242 -22.55 7.91 4.68
CA PHE A 242 -23.84 7.96 5.38
C PHE A 242 -24.99 7.38 4.54
N ALA A 243 -25.13 7.79 3.28
CA ALA A 243 -26.18 7.29 2.39
C ALA A 243 -26.07 5.78 2.14
N SER A 244 -24.85 5.25 2.03
CA SER A 244 -24.63 3.80 1.87
C SER A 244 -25.16 3.02 3.08
N ALA A 245 -24.91 3.50 4.29
CA ALA A 245 -25.41 2.88 5.51
C ALA A 245 -26.92 2.99 5.64
N ALA A 246 -27.47 4.18 5.41
CA ALA A 246 -28.90 4.44 5.56
C ALA A 246 -29.75 3.72 4.50
N LEU A 247 -29.29 3.63 3.24
CA LEU A 247 -30.08 3.12 2.12
C LEU A 247 -29.81 1.64 1.81
N PHE A 248 -28.59 1.17 2.04
CA PHE A 248 -28.17 -0.19 1.66
C PHE A 248 -27.76 -1.05 2.86
N GLY A 249 -27.81 -0.52 4.09
CA GLY A 249 -27.39 -1.26 5.29
C GLY A 249 -25.89 -1.57 5.32
N VAL A 250 -25.11 -0.82 4.55
CA VAL A 250 -23.68 -1.02 4.33
C VAL A 250 -22.86 -0.25 5.39
N SER A 251 -21.67 -0.72 5.77
CA SER A 251 -20.84 0.03 6.72
C SER A 251 -20.36 1.38 6.17
N PHE A 252 -20.20 2.39 7.05
CA PHE A 252 -19.65 3.70 6.65
C PHE A 252 -18.29 3.59 5.97
N ALA A 253 -17.45 2.66 6.43
CA ALA A 253 -16.15 2.34 5.85
C ALA A 253 -16.26 1.91 4.38
N LEU A 254 -17.19 0.99 4.05
CA LEU A 254 -17.42 0.54 2.67
C LEU A 254 -17.85 1.71 1.79
N GLY A 255 -18.82 2.51 2.24
CA GLY A 255 -19.32 3.64 1.48
C GLY A 255 -18.25 4.66 1.15
N ALA A 256 -17.43 5.01 2.15
CA ALA A 256 -16.32 5.93 1.97
C ALA A 256 -15.22 5.35 1.06
N PHE A 257 -14.88 4.07 1.20
CA PHE A 257 -13.91 3.40 0.35
C PHE A 257 -14.33 3.42 -1.13
N PHE A 258 -15.59 3.07 -1.44
CA PHE A 258 -16.11 3.16 -2.81
C PHE A 258 -16.20 4.60 -3.31
N ALA A 259 -16.55 5.57 -2.46
CA ALA A 259 -16.50 6.99 -2.81
C ALA A 259 -15.09 7.40 -3.28
N GLY A 260 -14.05 6.97 -2.56
CA GLY A 260 -12.65 7.20 -2.91
C GLY A 260 -12.25 6.51 -4.22
N MET A 261 -12.59 5.22 -4.37
CA MET A 261 -12.26 4.46 -5.57
C MET A 261 -12.87 5.07 -6.84
N VAL A 262 -14.14 5.48 -6.79
CA VAL A 262 -14.74 6.06 -7.98
C VAL A 262 -14.20 7.48 -8.26
N MET A 263 -13.87 8.24 -7.21
CA MET A 263 -13.19 9.53 -7.34
C MET A 263 -11.80 9.38 -7.99
N ARG A 264 -11.09 8.29 -7.71
CA ARG A 264 -9.77 7.99 -8.28
C ARG A 264 -9.78 7.87 -9.81
N GLU A 265 -10.87 7.35 -10.39
CA GLU A 265 -11.05 7.26 -11.85
C GLU A 265 -11.23 8.64 -12.52
N SER A 266 -11.51 9.71 -11.74
CA SER A 266 -11.71 11.04 -12.28
C SER A 266 -10.39 11.78 -12.57
N GLN A 267 -10.43 12.72 -13.52
CA GLN A 267 -9.32 13.64 -13.82
C GLN A 267 -8.94 14.56 -12.65
N PHE A 268 -9.79 14.66 -11.62
CA PHE A 268 -9.58 15.49 -10.45
C PHE A 268 -9.01 14.72 -9.25
N SER A 269 -8.71 13.43 -9.41
CA SER A 269 -8.28 12.53 -8.31
C SER A 269 -7.06 13.04 -7.55
N HIS A 270 -6.03 13.54 -8.24
CA HIS A 270 -4.82 14.04 -7.60
C HIS A 270 -5.10 15.25 -6.70
N ARG A 271 -5.92 16.19 -7.19
CA ARG A 271 -6.33 17.37 -6.42
C ARG A 271 -7.23 16.96 -5.26
N ALA A 272 -8.18 16.05 -5.47
CA ALA A 272 -9.05 15.54 -4.41
C ALA A 272 -8.25 14.86 -3.28
N ALA A 273 -7.21 14.09 -3.62
CA ALA A 273 -6.30 13.50 -2.64
C ALA A 273 -5.54 14.55 -1.84
N GLN A 274 -4.96 15.57 -2.50
CA GLN A 274 -4.21 16.64 -1.84
C GLN A 274 -5.09 17.50 -0.92
N GLU A 275 -6.32 17.79 -1.33
CA GLU A 275 -7.22 18.64 -0.53
C GLU A 275 -7.89 17.89 0.64
N SER A 276 -8.10 16.58 0.52
CA SER A 276 -8.67 15.77 1.62
C SER A 276 -7.63 15.33 2.66
N LEU A 277 -6.35 15.33 2.28
CA LEU A 277 -5.21 14.89 3.10
C LEU A 277 -5.19 15.51 4.52
N PRO A 278 -5.30 16.85 4.71
CA PRO A 278 -5.23 17.46 6.04
C PRO A 278 -6.39 17.02 6.96
N LEU A 279 -7.60 16.91 6.41
CA LEU A 279 -8.77 16.48 7.19
C LEU A 279 -8.68 15.00 7.53
N ARG A 280 -8.31 14.17 6.56
CA ARG A 280 -8.04 12.75 6.78
C ARG A 280 -7.03 12.56 7.91
N ASP A 281 -5.90 13.25 7.86
CA ASP A 281 -4.83 13.07 8.84
C ASP A 281 -5.25 13.57 10.24
N ALA A 282 -5.99 14.68 10.33
CA ALA A 282 -6.52 15.19 11.61
C ALA A 282 -7.54 14.24 12.26
N PHE A 283 -8.49 13.73 11.48
CA PHE A 283 -9.50 12.81 12.01
C PHE A 283 -8.95 11.38 12.21
N ALA A 284 -7.92 10.97 11.47
CA ALA A 284 -7.20 9.73 11.73
C ALA A 284 -6.56 9.75 13.12
N VAL A 285 -6.00 10.88 13.56
CA VAL A 285 -5.49 11.03 14.94
C VAL A 285 -6.59 10.77 15.97
N LEU A 286 -7.78 11.37 15.78
CA LEU A 286 -8.92 11.15 16.68
C LEU A 286 -9.40 9.69 16.67
N PHE A 287 -9.38 9.03 15.52
CA PHE A 287 -9.65 7.59 15.41
C PHE A 287 -8.67 6.77 16.26
N PHE A 288 -7.36 6.97 16.11
CA PHE A 288 -6.37 6.21 16.89
C PHE A 288 -6.42 6.52 18.38
N VAL A 289 -6.71 7.77 18.76
CA VAL A 289 -6.94 8.12 20.17
C VAL A 289 -8.15 7.38 20.73
N SER A 290 -9.27 7.38 20.01
CA SER A 290 -10.48 6.66 20.43
C SER A 290 -10.27 5.15 20.55
N VAL A 291 -9.57 4.55 19.58
CA VAL A 291 -9.16 3.14 19.64
C VAL A 291 -8.27 2.87 20.86
N GLY A 292 -7.33 3.77 21.16
CA GLY A 292 -6.47 3.69 22.35
C GLY A 292 -7.27 3.74 23.65
N MET A 293 -8.37 4.50 23.71
CA MET A 293 -9.24 4.55 24.89
C MET A 293 -9.92 3.21 25.17
N LEU A 294 -10.14 2.38 24.15
CA LEU A 294 -10.73 1.04 24.30
C LEU A 294 -9.74 -0.01 24.83
N PHE A 295 -8.45 0.33 24.90
CA PHE A 295 -7.42 -0.61 25.35
C PHE A 295 -7.37 -0.65 26.88
N ASP A 296 -7.53 -1.85 27.43
CA ASP A 296 -7.31 -2.12 28.85
C ASP A 296 -5.87 -2.61 29.09
N PRO A 297 -4.97 -1.81 29.71
CA PRO A 297 -3.59 -2.20 29.94
C PRO A 297 -3.40 -3.36 30.93
N SER A 298 -4.43 -3.68 31.74
CA SER A 298 -4.37 -4.79 32.69
C SER A 298 -4.09 -6.13 32.00
N VAL A 299 -4.51 -6.29 30.74
CA VAL A 299 -4.28 -7.50 29.93
C VAL A 299 -2.80 -7.87 29.80
N LEU A 300 -1.89 -6.88 29.83
CA LEU A 300 -0.45 -7.09 29.77
C LEU A 300 0.10 -7.77 31.03
N VAL A 301 -0.54 -7.53 32.17
CA VAL A 301 -0.15 -8.07 33.48
C VAL A 301 -0.92 -9.36 33.79
N ASP A 302 -2.22 -9.38 33.49
CA ASP A 302 -3.10 -10.50 33.82
C ASP A 302 -2.95 -11.67 32.84
N ARG A 303 -2.68 -11.37 31.56
CA ARG A 303 -2.61 -12.36 30.46
C ARG A 303 -1.35 -12.23 29.59
N PRO A 304 -0.14 -12.13 30.17
CA PRO A 304 1.09 -11.89 29.41
C PRO A 304 1.37 -12.98 28.37
N LEU A 305 1.04 -14.24 28.68
CA LEU A 305 1.22 -15.37 27.77
C LEU A 305 0.29 -15.30 26.55
N GLN A 306 -0.95 -14.84 26.72
CA GLN A 306 -1.89 -14.69 25.60
C GLN A 306 -1.45 -13.53 24.70
N VAL A 307 -1.06 -12.40 25.28
CA VAL A 307 -0.49 -11.28 24.52
C VAL A 307 0.74 -11.71 23.74
N LEU A 308 1.68 -12.41 24.38
CA LEU A 308 2.87 -12.94 23.72
C LEU A 308 2.51 -13.88 22.57
N ALA A 309 1.54 -14.78 22.75
CA ALA A 309 1.08 -15.69 21.70
C ALA A 309 0.49 -14.93 20.50
N VAL A 310 -0.31 -13.88 20.74
CA VAL A 310 -0.86 -13.02 19.68
C VAL A 310 0.25 -12.29 18.92
N VAL A 311 1.18 -11.68 19.65
CA VAL A 311 2.35 -11.00 19.05
C VAL A 311 3.16 -11.99 18.22
N LEU A 312 3.39 -13.21 18.71
CA LEU A 312 4.10 -14.25 17.98
C LEU A 312 3.37 -14.65 16.70
N VAL A 313 2.05 -14.78 16.73
CA VAL A 313 1.25 -15.08 15.54
C VAL A 313 1.31 -13.93 14.52
N ILE A 314 1.20 -12.68 14.95
CA ILE A 314 1.27 -11.51 14.06
C ILE A 314 2.68 -11.39 13.45
N VAL A 315 3.70 -11.44 14.29
CA VAL A 315 5.06 -11.06 13.91
C VAL A 315 5.84 -12.23 13.31
N LEU A 316 5.69 -13.44 13.83
CA LEU A 316 6.36 -14.63 13.28
C LEU A 316 5.41 -15.45 12.41
N GLY A 317 4.20 -15.75 12.87
CA GLY A 317 3.27 -16.61 12.15
C GLY A 317 2.91 -16.09 10.76
N LYS A 318 2.35 -14.88 10.69
CA LYS A 318 1.97 -14.22 9.44
C LYS A 318 3.20 -13.93 8.56
N SER A 319 4.30 -13.45 9.13
CA SER A 319 5.53 -13.18 8.37
C SER A 319 6.15 -14.44 7.77
N LEU A 320 6.22 -15.55 8.51
CA LEU A 320 6.70 -16.83 7.98
C LEU A 320 5.79 -17.35 6.88
N ALA A 321 4.46 -17.24 7.05
CA ALA A 321 3.50 -17.59 6.01
C ALA A 321 3.70 -16.76 4.74
N ALA A 322 3.85 -15.44 4.86
CA ALA A 322 4.13 -14.55 3.73
C ALA A 322 5.46 -14.90 3.04
N CYS A 323 6.53 -15.12 3.81
CA CYS A 323 7.83 -15.51 3.26
C CYS A 323 7.73 -16.85 2.50
N ALA A 324 7.11 -17.86 3.10
CA ALA A 324 6.91 -19.16 2.48
C ALA A 324 6.09 -19.05 1.18
N LEU A 325 5.01 -18.28 1.17
CA LEU A 325 4.18 -18.07 -0.02
C LEU A 325 4.98 -17.42 -1.15
N VAL A 326 5.73 -16.35 -0.87
CA VAL A 326 6.54 -15.66 -1.87
C VAL A 326 7.62 -16.58 -2.44
N LEU A 327 8.25 -17.42 -1.61
CA LEU A 327 9.23 -18.42 -2.05
C LEU A 327 8.58 -19.55 -2.88
N VAL A 328 7.38 -20.01 -2.51
CA VAL A 328 6.61 -21.00 -3.28
C VAL A 328 6.26 -20.47 -4.66
N PHE A 329 5.94 -19.17 -4.77
CA PHE A 329 5.76 -18.48 -6.04
C PHE A 329 7.07 -18.21 -6.81
N ARG A 330 8.20 -18.73 -6.32
CA ARG A 330 9.54 -18.68 -6.95
C ARG A 330 10.13 -17.27 -7.08
N TYR A 331 9.83 -16.39 -6.13
CA TYR A 331 10.50 -15.09 -6.03
C TYR A 331 11.75 -15.19 -5.14
N PRO A 332 12.73 -14.28 -5.31
CA PRO A 332 13.98 -14.29 -4.55
C PRO A 332 13.75 -14.14 -3.05
N LEU A 333 14.71 -14.65 -2.27
CA LEU A 333 14.70 -14.52 -0.82
C LEU A 333 14.64 -13.05 -0.37
N ALA A 334 15.32 -12.15 -1.07
CA ALA A 334 15.25 -10.71 -0.81
C ALA A 334 13.80 -10.17 -0.88
N THR A 335 13.06 -10.51 -1.94
CA THR A 335 11.65 -10.14 -2.10
C THR A 335 10.80 -10.75 -1.00
N ALA A 336 11.01 -12.04 -0.69
CA ALA A 336 10.28 -12.74 0.36
C ALA A 336 10.47 -12.11 1.74
N LEU A 337 11.70 -11.77 2.12
CA LEU A 337 12.01 -11.14 3.40
C LEU A 337 11.42 -9.73 3.50
N THR A 338 11.53 -8.93 2.43
CA THR A 338 10.97 -7.56 2.42
C THR A 338 9.45 -7.57 2.52
N VAL A 339 8.75 -8.41 1.75
CA VAL A 339 7.28 -8.53 1.83
C VAL A 339 6.87 -9.08 3.20
N SER A 340 7.58 -10.08 3.72
CA SER A 340 7.33 -10.69 5.03
C SER A 340 7.46 -9.70 6.19
N ALA A 341 8.51 -8.87 6.19
CA ALA A 341 8.70 -7.83 7.20
C ALA A 341 7.66 -6.71 7.07
N SER A 342 7.26 -6.36 5.84
CA SER A 342 6.22 -5.35 5.58
C SER A 342 4.86 -5.75 6.17
N LEU A 343 4.61 -7.05 6.26
CA LEU A 343 3.38 -7.65 6.73
C LEU A 343 3.42 -8.11 8.21
N ALA A 344 4.50 -7.83 8.94
CA ALA A 344 4.73 -8.28 10.33
C ALA A 344 3.93 -7.51 11.40
N GLN A 345 2.87 -6.82 11.01
CA GLN A 345 2.06 -5.96 11.86
C GLN A 345 0.60 -5.96 11.38
N ILE A 346 -0.30 -5.50 12.26
CA ILE A 346 -1.72 -5.37 11.96
C ILE A 346 -2.19 -3.92 12.07
N GLY A 347 -3.28 -3.57 11.38
CA GLY A 347 -3.67 -2.18 11.11
C GLY A 347 -5.04 -1.73 11.58
N GLU A 348 -5.47 -0.57 11.05
CA GLU A 348 -6.73 0.09 11.43
C GLU A 348 -7.97 -0.82 11.35
N PHE A 349 -8.03 -1.67 10.33
CA PHE A 349 -9.15 -2.56 10.10
C PHE A 349 -9.29 -3.64 11.17
N SER A 350 -8.19 -4.07 11.77
CA SER A 350 -8.20 -5.04 12.87
C SER A 350 -8.96 -4.48 14.08
N PHE A 351 -8.83 -3.18 14.35
CA PHE A 351 -9.54 -2.51 15.44
C PHE A 351 -11.04 -2.40 15.16
N ILE A 352 -11.38 -2.00 13.92
CA ILE A 352 -12.76 -1.86 13.48
C ILE A 352 -13.47 -3.23 13.53
N LEU A 353 -12.80 -4.29 13.03
CA LEU A 353 -13.33 -5.64 13.07
C LEU A 353 -13.51 -6.16 14.50
N ALA A 354 -12.52 -5.95 15.37
CA ALA A 354 -12.61 -6.38 16.76
C ALA A 354 -13.77 -5.67 17.48
N GLY A 355 -13.90 -4.35 17.31
CA GLY A 355 -15.02 -3.58 17.86
C GLY A 355 -16.37 -4.04 17.34
N LEU A 356 -16.49 -4.28 16.02
CA LEU A 356 -17.70 -4.83 15.40
C LEU A 356 -18.02 -6.24 15.95
N GLY A 357 -17.00 -7.07 16.13
CA GLY A 357 -17.12 -8.40 16.71
C GLY A 357 -17.69 -8.38 18.13
N VAL A 358 -17.20 -7.46 18.97
CA VAL A 358 -17.74 -7.25 20.33
C VAL A 358 -19.17 -6.73 20.28
N MET A 359 -19.46 -5.75 19.43
CA MET A 359 -20.80 -5.19 19.27
C MET A 359 -21.84 -6.26 18.87
N LEU A 360 -21.47 -7.15 17.95
CA LEU A 360 -22.31 -8.27 17.49
C LEU A 360 -22.38 -9.43 18.48
N GLY A 361 -21.63 -9.39 19.58
CA GLY A 361 -21.53 -10.48 20.55
C GLY A 361 -20.79 -11.71 20.02
N LEU A 362 -19.99 -11.56 18.98
CA LEU A 362 -19.17 -12.63 18.39
C LEU A 362 -17.80 -12.74 19.06
N LEU A 363 -17.21 -11.62 19.45
CA LEU A 363 -15.88 -11.56 20.04
C LEU A 363 -15.98 -11.11 21.51
N PRO A 364 -15.30 -11.79 22.45
CA PRO A 364 -15.22 -11.32 23.83
C PRO A 364 -14.40 -10.02 23.93
N VAL A 365 -14.64 -9.19 24.96
CA VAL A 365 -13.92 -7.92 25.19
C VAL A 365 -12.43 -8.17 25.43
N GLU A 366 -12.10 -9.30 26.04
CA GLU A 366 -10.74 -9.80 26.20
C GLU A 366 -10.07 -9.99 24.83
N GLY A 367 -10.81 -10.48 23.84
CA GLY A 367 -10.30 -10.63 22.47
C GLY A 367 -10.00 -9.31 21.79
N GLN A 368 -10.84 -8.29 21.99
CA GLN A 368 -10.55 -6.94 21.52
C GLN A 368 -9.28 -6.39 22.16
N SER A 369 -9.11 -6.57 23.47
CA SER A 369 -7.93 -6.12 24.21
C SER A 369 -6.64 -6.82 23.74
N LEU A 370 -6.72 -8.13 23.44
CA LEU A 370 -5.60 -8.90 22.89
C LEU A 370 -5.22 -8.44 21.46
N VAL A 371 -6.20 -8.16 20.60
CA VAL A 371 -5.94 -7.58 19.26
C VAL A 371 -5.26 -6.22 19.39
N LEU A 372 -5.76 -5.35 20.27
CA LEU A 372 -5.20 -4.02 20.51
C LEU A 372 -3.75 -4.09 21.03
N ALA A 373 -3.48 -4.95 22.03
CA ALA A 373 -2.14 -5.19 22.54
C ALA A 373 -1.20 -5.69 21.43
N GLY A 374 -1.64 -6.70 20.67
CA GLY A 374 -0.89 -7.28 19.57
C GLY A 374 -0.56 -6.27 18.48
N ALA A 375 -1.52 -5.41 18.12
CA ALA A 375 -1.32 -4.33 17.16
C ALA A 375 -0.32 -3.30 17.67
N LEU A 376 -0.49 -2.81 18.90
CA LEU A 376 0.42 -1.83 19.51
C LEU A 376 1.87 -2.31 19.50
N ILE A 377 2.09 -3.55 19.96
CA ILE A 377 3.42 -4.14 20.06
C ILE A 377 3.99 -4.42 18.66
N SER A 378 3.19 -4.96 17.73
CA SER A 378 3.67 -5.26 16.37
C SER A 378 4.00 -4.00 15.58
N ILE A 379 3.18 -2.94 15.64
CA ILE A 379 3.45 -1.65 15.01
C ILE A 379 4.70 -0.99 15.62
N ALA A 380 4.84 -1.01 16.95
CA ALA A 380 6.01 -0.44 17.63
C ALA A 380 7.31 -1.19 17.30
N THR A 381 7.25 -2.51 17.13
CA THR A 381 8.42 -3.34 16.83
C THR A 381 8.72 -3.44 15.32
N ASN A 382 7.80 -3.03 14.44
CA ASN A 382 7.95 -3.12 12.98
C ASN A 382 9.27 -2.53 12.43
N PRO A 383 9.74 -1.33 12.84
CA PRO A 383 11.01 -0.80 12.37
C PRO A 383 12.21 -1.72 12.68
N LEU A 384 12.17 -2.45 13.80
CA LEU A 384 13.21 -3.40 14.17
C LEU A 384 13.24 -4.57 13.18
N TRP A 385 12.07 -5.11 12.81
CA TRP A 385 11.97 -6.20 11.83
C TRP A 385 12.54 -5.81 10.47
N PHE A 386 12.29 -4.59 10.00
CA PHE A 386 12.91 -4.07 8.78
C PHE A 386 14.44 -3.95 8.89
N SER A 387 14.95 -3.44 10.03
CA SER A 387 16.40 -3.37 10.26
C SER A 387 17.08 -4.74 10.29
N LEU A 388 16.34 -5.80 10.66
CA LEU A 388 16.83 -7.17 10.74
C LEU A 388 16.93 -7.87 9.38
N ILE A 389 16.31 -7.34 8.31
CA ILE A 389 16.33 -7.95 6.98
C ILE A 389 17.77 -8.12 6.47
N ALA A 390 18.55 -7.04 6.45
CA ALA A 390 19.92 -7.06 5.92
C ALA A 390 20.87 -8.02 6.66
N PRO A 391 20.96 -8.01 8.01
CA PRO A 391 21.79 -8.97 8.73
C PRO A 391 21.27 -10.41 8.61
N LEU A 392 19.94 -10.62 8.63
CA LEU A 392 19.35 -11.94 8.46
C LEU A 392 19.65 -12.52 7.08
N GLN A 393 19.56 -11.71 6.03
CA GLN A 393 19.89 -12.12 4.66
C GLN A 393 21.38 -12.51 4.55
N LYS A 394 22.30 -11.71 5.12
CA LYS A 394 23.73 -12.05 5.15
C LYS A 394 24.00 -13.34 5.92
N TRP A 395 23.36 -13.53 7.07
CA TRP A 395 23.53 -14.72 7.89
C TRP A 395 22.98 -15.97 7.20
N LEU A 396 21.79 -15.90 6.61
CA LEU A 396 21.18 -16.98 5.84
C LEU A 396 22.05 -17.38 4.64
N ARG A 397 22.60 -16.41 3.91
CA ARG A 397 23.56 -16.65 2.81
C ARG A 397 24.82 -17.36 3.29
N ALA A 398 25.32 -17.03 4.48
CA ALA A 398 26.54 -17.64 5.02
C ALA A 398 26.32 -19.07 5.52
N HIS A 399 25.15 -19.39 6.08
CA HIS A 399 24.92 -20.65 6.80
C HIS A 399 24.05 -21.67 6.07
N SER A 400 23.29 -21.28 5.04
CA SER A 400 22.39 -22.20 4.34
C SER A 400 22.71 -22.28 2.85
N LYS A 401 23.09 -23.49 2.39
CA LYS A 401 23.20 -23.79 0.95
C LYS A 401 21.86 -23.58 0.24
N PHE A 402 20.74 -23.91 0.90
CA PHE A 402 19.39 -23.68 0.39
C PHE A 402 19.07 -22.19 0.25
N ALA A 403 19.50 -21.34 1.19
CA ALA A 403 19.34 -19.89 1.06
C ALA A 403 20.23 -19.32 -0.03
N ARG A 404 21.48 -19.81 -0.17
CA ARG A 404 22.34 -19.48 -1.31
C ARG A 404 21.71 -19.90 -2.63
N GLU A 405 21.07 -21.06 -2.71
CA GLU A 405 20.43 -21.57 -3.91
C GLU A 405 19.08 -20.92 -4.20
N LEU A 406 18.38 -20.39 -3.19
CA LEU A 406 17.17 -19.57 -3.38
C LEU A 406 17.49 -18.13 -3.81
N ASP A 407 18.62 -17.57 -3.38
CA ASP A 407 19.13 -16.28 -3.88
C ASP A 407 19.91 -16.44 -5.19
N ALA A 408 20.56 -17.59 -5.42
CA ALA A 408 21.31 -17.93 -6.63
C ALA A 408 20.51 -18.76 -7.64
N ARG A 409 19.21 -18.99 -7.40
CA ARG A 409 18.27 -19.24 -8.48
C ARG A 409 18.24 -17.94 -9.28
N SER A 410 19.20 -17.81 -10.19
CA SER A 410 19.04 -16.94 -11.33
C SER A 410 17.68 -17.31 -11.90
N ASP A 411 16.73 -16.41 -11.74
CA ASP A 411 15.48 -16.51 -12.48
C ASP A 411 15.89 -16.80 -13.93
N PRO A 412 15.28 -17.77 -14.63
CA PRO A 412 15.60 -18.01 -16.04
C PRO A 412 15.54 -16.72 -16.87
N LEU A 413 14.82 -15.71 -16.37
CA LEU A 413 14.73 -14.37 -16.93
C LEU A 413 15.87 -13.42 -16.54
N ALA A 414 16.61 -13.69 -15.46
CA ALA A 414 17.77 -12.91 -15.00
C ALA A 414 19.02 -13.10 -15.88
N GLU A 415 19.04 -14.12 -16.73
CA GLU A 415 20.10 -14.34 -17.72
C GLU A 415 19.48 -14.38 -19.11
N LEU A 416 20.17 -13.82 -20.11
CA LEU A 416 19.70 -13.95 -21.49
C LEU A 416 19.69 -15.44 -21.90
N PRO A 417 18.68 -15.90 -22.65
CA PRO A 417 18.65 -17.27 -23.16
C PRO A 417 19.94 -17.61 -23.91
N MET A 418 20.43 -18.84 -23.78
CA MET A 418 21.59 -19.32 -24.57
C MET A 418 21.34 -19.29 -26.08
N THR A 419 20.08 -19.18 -26.51
CA THR A 419 19.65 -19.03 -27.89
C THR A 419 19.69 -17.57 -28.39
N THR A 420 20.07 -16.61 -27.54
CA THR A 420 20.13 -15.18 -27.93
C THR A 420 21.19 -14.96 -28.98
N GLU A 421 20.83 -14.30 -30.09
CA GLU A 421 21.75 -14.03 -31.19
C GLU A 421 22.91 -13.11 -30.76
N ALA A 422 24.09 -13.32 -31.34
CA ALA A 422 25.31 -12.57 -31.00
C ALA A 422 25.18 -11.05 -31.18
N ARG A 423 24.30 -10.58 -32.07
CA ARG A 423 24.04 -9.14 -32.28
C ARG A 423 23.47 -8.43 -31.06
N TYR A 424 22.84 -9.17 -30.15
CA TYR A 424 22.31 -8.64 -28.88
C TYR A 424 23.29 -8.78 -27.72
N LEU A 425 24.47 -9.37 -27.94
CA LEU A 425 25.47 -9.62 -26.90
C LEU A 425 26.72 -8.72 -27.03
N SER A 426 26.82 -7.96 -28.13
CA SER A 426 27.92 -7.02 -28.39
C SER A 426 27.45 -5.84 -29.25
N ARG A 427 27.94 -4.63 -28.94
CA ARG A 427 27.64 -3.35 -29.61
C ARG A 427 26.15 -2.95 -29.62
N GLN A 428 25.32 -3.65 -28.87
CA GLN A 428 23.90 -3.39 -28.67
C GLN A 428 23.67 -2.17 -27.76
N VAL A 429 22.42 -1.70 -27.74
CA VAL A 429 21.92 -0.75 -26.74
C VAL A 429 21.39 -1.51 -25.53
N VAL A 430 21.82 -1.16 -24.32
CA VAL A 430 21.21 -1.66 -23.09
C VAL A 430 20.17 -0.65 -22.64
N LEU A 431 18.90 -1.02 -22.72
CA LEU A 431 17.77 -0.18 -22.34
C LEU A 431 17.27 -0.58 -20.94
N VAL A 432 17.51 0.26 -19.95
CA VAL A 432 17.02 0.08 -18.58
C VAL A 432 15.65 0.73 -18.45
N GLY A 433 14.64 -0.09 -18.19
CA GLY A 433 13.25 0.30 -17.99
C GLY A 433 12.43 0.35 -19.30
N TYR A 434 11.40 -0.49 -19.38
CA TYR A 434 10.47 -0.63 -20.52
C TYR A 434 9.08 -0.04 -20.23
N GLY A 435 9.09 1.14 -19.58
CA GLY A 435 7.90 1.92 -19.26
C GLY A 435 7.38 2.75 -20.44
N ARG A 436 6.67 3.84 -20.13
CA ARG A 436 6.09 4.76 -21.13
C ARG A 436 7.11 5.33 -22.12
N VAL A 437 8.28 5.72 -21.63
CA VAL A 437 9.37 6.26 -22.47
C VAL A 437 10.20 5.13 -23.07
N GLY A 438 10.59 4.14 -22.27
CA GLY A 438 11.39 3.00 -22.74
C GLY A 438 10.75 2.28 -23.94
N ARG A 439 9.43 2.06 -23.93
CA ARG A 439 8.70 1.48 -25.08
C ARG A 439 8.83 2.28 -26.38
N ARG A 440 8.81 3.61 -26.28
CA ARG A 440 8.96 4.49 -27.46
C ARG A 440 10.39 4.44 -27.98
N ILE A 441 11.37 4.44 -27.08
CA ILE A 441 12.78 4.28 -27.46
C ILE A 441 13.00 2.92 -28.14
N ALA A 442 12.47 1.84 -27.56
CA ALA A 442 12.56 0.50 -28.13
C ALA A 442 11.91 0.40 -29.52
N ALA A 443 10.74 1.01 -29.71
CA ALA A 443 10.07 1.05 -31.02
C ALA A 443 10.91 1.79 -32.08
N GLU A 444 11.60 2.88 -31.70
CA GLU A 444 12.53 3.58 -32.60
C GLU A 444 13.81 2.80 -32.87
N LEU A 445 14.34 2.06 -31.89
CA LEU A 445 15.50 1.18 -32.11
C LEU A 445 15.14 0.04 -33.06
N GLU A 446 13.94 -0.52 -32.92
CA GLU A 446 13.42 -1.59 -33.76
C GLU A 446 13.15 -1.12 -35.20
N SER A 447 12.56 0.07 -35.39
CA SER A 447 12.32 0.65 -36.72
C SER A 447 13.60 0.94 -37.51
N ASN A 448 14.72 1.13 -36.82
CA ASN A 448 16.04 1.39 -37.40
C ASN A 448 16.97 0.16 -37.40
N ASP A 449 16.46 -1.04 -37.07
CA ASP A 449 17.23 -2.30 -36.98
C ASP A 449 18.48 -2.20 -36.07
N ILE A 450 18.37 -1.45 -34.97
CA ILE A 450 19.43 -1.31 -33.97
C ILE A 450 19.23 -2.38 -32.88
N PRO A 451 20.18 -3.32 -32.68
CA PRO A 451 20.05 -4.33 -31.64
C PRO A 451 20.01 -3.72 -30.24
N TYR A 452 19.07 -4.18 -29.42
CA TYR A 452 18.95 -3.75 -28.03
C TYR A 452 18.59 -4.90 -27.09
N VAL A 453 18.98 -4.75 -25.83
CA VAL A 453 18.62 -5.64 -24.72
C VAL A 453 17.91 -4.81 -23.66
N VAL A 454 16.78 -5.29 -23.18
CA VAL A 454 16.01 -4.61 -22.14
C VAL A 454 16.38 -5.15 -20.77
N ALA A 455 16.76 -4.29 -19.83
CA ALA A 455 16.85 -4.64 -18.40
C ALA A 455 15.61 -4.07 -17.68
N GLU A 456 14.82 -4.95 -17.05
CA GLU A 456 13.53 -4.56 -16.47
C GLU A 456 13.24 -5.30 -15.16
N GLN A 457 12.78 -4.56 -14.15
CA GLN A 457 12.45 -5.10 -12.83
C GLN A 457 11.12 -5.87 -12.82
N ASN A 458 10.20 -5.56 -13.74
CA ASN A 458 8.94 -6.27 -13.87
C ASN A 458 9.10 -7.60 -14.64
N ARG A 459 9.07 -8.72 -13.90
CA ARG A 459 9.18 -10.08 -14.45
C ARG A 459 8.16 -10.37 -15.55
N GLU A 460 6.90 -10.00 -15.35
CA GLU A 460 5.84 -10.28 -16.32
C GLU A 460 6.06 -9.53 -17.64
N LEU A 461 6.71 -8.36 -17.57
CA LEU A 461 7.05 -7.60 -18.77
C LEU A 461 8.21 -8.26 -19.52
N VAL A 462 9.21 -8.78 -18.80
CA VAL A 462 10.31 -9.55 -19.37
C VAL A 462 9.80 -10.85 -20.02
N GLU A 463 8.87 -11.55 -19.40
CA GLU A 463 8.20 -12.73 -19.99
C GLU A 463 7.57 -12.38 -21.34
N LYS A 464 6.75 -11.32 -21.39
CA LYS A 464 6.10 -10.86 -22.63
C LYS A 464 7.08 -10.42 -23.71
N LEU A 465 8.17 -9.74 -23.32
CA LEU A 465 9.21 -9.32 -24.25
C LEU A 465 9.89 -10.53 -24.88
N ARG A 466 10.21 -11.55 -24.08
CA ARG A 466 10.81 -12.79 -24.59
C ARG A 466 9.84 -13.59 -25.46
N GLU A 467 8.55 -13.64 -25.12
CA GLU A 467 7.52 -14.24 -25.98
C GLU A 467 7.41 -13.51 -27.32
N ALA A 468 7.64 -12.20 -27.34
CA ALA A 468 7.72 -11.39 -28.56
C ALA A 468 9.09 -11.47 -29.27
N GLY A 469 10.03 -12.30 -28.80
CA GLY A 469 11.36 -12.45 -29.38
C GLY A 469 12.36 -11.34 -29.04
N ILE A 470 12.01 -10.41 -28.15
CA ILE A 470 12.87 -9.30 -27.72
C ILE A 470 13.76 -9.78 -26.55
N PRO A 471 15.10 -9.67 -26.67
CA PRO A 471 16.02 -10.02 -25.59
C PRO A 471 15.83 -9.12 -24.38
N ALA A 472 15.44 -9.72 -23.25
CA ALA A 472 15.18 -8.99 -22.03
C ALA A 472 15.71 -9.76 -20.80
N VAL A 473 16.29 -9.01 -19.86
CA VAL A 473 16.84 -9.48 -18.59
C VAL A 473 15.99 -8.93 -17.45
N TRP A 474 15.60 -9.83 -16.55
CA TRP A 474 14.87 -9.47 -15.35
C TRP A 474 15.81 -9.15 -14.19
N GLY A 475 15.59 -7.99 -13.58
CA GLY A 475 16.27 -7.60 -12.36
C GLY A 475 16.39 -6.08 -12.21
N ASP A 476 16.89 -5.65 -11.06
CA ASP A 476 17.23 -4.25 -10.84
C ASP A 476 18.59 -3.92 -11.47
N ALA A 477 18.61 -3.01 -12.44
CA ALA A 477 19.85 -2.59 -13.09
C ALA A 477 20.83 -1.89 -12.12
N ALA A 478 20.39 -1.48 -10.93
CA ALA A 478 21.29 -1.02 -9.87
C ALA A 478 22.18 -2.15 -9.34
N ASP A 479 21.73 -3.41 -9.44
CA ASP A 479 22.56 -4.58 -9.16
C ASP A 479 23.51 -4.82 -10.34
N PRO A 480 24.84 -4.81 -10.11
CA PRO A 480 25.81 -5.09 -11.15
C PRO A 480 25.58 -6.40 -11.91
N ALA A 481 25.04 -7.43 -11.24
CA ALA A 481 24.76 -8.71 -11.89
C ALA A 481 23.79 -8.55 -13.08
N VAL A 482 22.77 -7.70 -12.96
CA VAL A 482 21.76 -7.49 -14.01
C VAL A 482 22.39 -6.79 -15.23
N LEU A 483 23.22 -5.77 -14.99
CA LEU A 483 23.94 -5.09 -16.08
C LEU A 483 24.96 -6.01 -16.76
N ILE A 484 25.63 -6.87 -16.00
CA ILE A 484 26.53 -7.90 -16.55
C ILE A 484 25.74 -8.86 -17.44
N GLN A 485 24.59 -9.34 -16.99
CA GLN A 485 23.72 -10.25 -17.75
C GLN A 485 23.06 -9.58 -18.96
N ALA A 486 22.86 -8.27 -18.93
CA ALA A 486 22.48 -7.47 -20.11
C ALA A 486 23.67 -7.21 -21.06
N HIS A 487 24.85 -7.77 -20.78
CA HIS A 487 26.08 -7.61 -21.53
C HIS A 487 26.55 -6.15 -21.67
N VAL A 488 26.38 -5.33 -20.62
CA VAL A 488 26.78 -3.91 -20.62
C VAL A 488 28.27 -3.71 -20.93
N ALA A 489 29.11 -4.67 -20.55
CA ALA A 489 30.55 -4.65 -20.77
C ALA A 489 30.94 -4.50 -22.26
N ARG A 490 30.07 -4.94 -23.19
CA ARG A 490 30.28 -4.86 -24.64
C ARG A 490 29.25 -3.97 -25.36
N ALA A 491 28.35 -3.33 -24.60
CA ALA A 491 27.32 -2.47 -25.15
C ALA A 491 27.91 -1.16 -25.69
N ARG A 492 27.23 -0.55 -26.67
CA ARG A 492 27.63 0.75 -27.23
C ARG A 492 27.01 1.92 -26.48
N VAL A 493 25.75 1.75 -26.07
CA VAL A 493 24.97 2.79 -25.39
C VAL A 493 24.20 2.16 -24.22
N LEU A 494 24.26 2.80 -23.06
CA LEU A 494 23.35 2.56 -21.94
C LEU A 494 22.27 3.64 -21.94
N VAL A 495 21.01 3.24 -22.00
CA VAL A 495 19.86 4.15 -21.90
C VAL A 495 19.14 3.86 -20.58
N VAL A 496 19.12 4.83 -19.67
CA VAL A 496 18.39 4.74 -18.40
C VAL A 496 17.08 5.53 -18.54
N ALA A 497 15.98 4.82 -18.79
CA ALA A 497 14.66 5.40 -19.01
C ALA A 497 13.78 5.38 -17.74
N THR A 498 14.31 4.90 -16.62
CA THR A 498 13.65 4.85 -15.31
C THR A 498 13.61 6.23 -14.64
N PRO A 499 12.52 6.55 -13.91
CA PRO A 499 12.38 7.84 -13.22
C PRO A 499 13.09 7.90 -11.85
N ASP A 500 13.63 6.78 -11.38
CA ASP A 500 14.18 6.63 -10.02
C ASP A 500 15.58 7.23 -9.90
N ALA A 501 15.66 8.41 -9.29
CA ALA A 501 16.86 9.22 -9.11
C ALA A 501 17.98 8.50 -8.33
N MET A 502 17.65 7.84 -7.21
CA MET A 502 18.66 7.35 -6.28
C MET A 502 19.53 6.22 -6.87
N ASN A 503 18.95 5.40 -7.74
CA ASN A 503 19.61 4.22 -8.28
C ASN A 503 20.38 4.48 -9.58
N VAL A 504 20.09 5.58 -10.29
CA VAL A 504 20.72 5.92 -11.59
C VAL A 504 22.23 6.10 -11.47
N ARG A 505 22.70 6.76 -10.41
CA ARG A 505 24.15 6.98 -10.20
C ARG A 505 24.92 5.67 -10.12
N GLN A 506 24.42 4.72 -9.32
CA GLN A 506 25.02 3.40 -9.14
C GLN A 506 25.05 2.61 -10.46
N MET A 507 24.00 2.71 -11.29
CA MET A 507 23.97 2.09 -12.61
C MET A 507 25.07 2.65 -13.52
N ILE A 508 25.24 3.97 -13.55
CA ILE A 508 26.26 4.65 -14.38
C ILE A 508 27.66 4.27 -13.93
N GLU A 509 27.93 4.31 -12.62
CA GLU A 509 29.23 3.93 -12.04
C GLU A 509 29.58 2.48 -12.37
N THR A 510 28.63 1.57 -12.21
CA THR A 510 28.80 0.15 -12.53
C THR A 510 29.05 -0.06 -14.02
N ALA A 511 28.25 0.56 -14.89
CA ALA A 511 28.39 0.44 -16.33
C ALA A 511 29.75 0.95 -16.83
N ARG A 512 30.25 2.06 -16.27
CA ARG A 512 31.58 2.60 -16.60
C ARG A 512 32.72 1.74 -16.08
N THR A 513 32.56 1.18 -14.88
CA THR A 513 33.54 0.25 -14.32
C THR A 513 33.70 -0.98 -15.21
N LEU A 514 32.59 -1.46 -15.80
CA LEU A 514 32.58 -2.62 -16.70
C LEU A 514 32.95 -2.26 -18.15
N ASN A 515 32.60 -1.06 -18.61
CA ASN A 515 32.85 -0.55 -19.95
C ASN A 515 33.17 0.95 -19.91
N PRO A 516 34.45 1.35 -19.84
CA PRO A 516 34.85 2.75 -19.77
C PRO A 516 34.47 3.59 -21.00
N THR A 517 34.15 2.94 -22.13
CA THR A 517 33.82 3.60 -23.40
C THR A 517 32.31 3.75 -23.66
N ILE A 518 31.47 3.29 -22.73
CA ILE A 518 30.01 3.27 -22.94
C ILE A 518 29.44 4.69 -22.97
N GLN A 519 28.67 5.00 -24.02
CA GLN A 519 27.88 6.24 -24.04
C GLN A 519 26.65 6.05 -23.18
N THR A 520 26.35 7.03 -22.33
CA THR A 520 25.24 6.90 -21.38
C THR A 520 24.23 8.02 -21.60
N VAL A 521 22.97 7.63 -21.74
CA VAL A 521 21.82 8.52 -21.90
C VAL A 521 20.88 8.28 -20.74
N VAL A 522 20.52 9.35 -20.02
CA VAL A 522 19.74 9.25 -18.79
C VAL A 522 18.55 10.19 -18.87
N ARG A 523 17.39 9.70 -18.44
CA ARG A 523 16.23 10.54 -18.18
C ARG A 523 16.22 10.95 -16.71
N SER A 524 16.03 12.23 -16.42
CA SER A 524 15.81 12.73 -15.05
C SER A 524 14.57 13.63 -14.98
N HIS A 525 14.00 13.72 -13.78
CA HIS A 525 12.91 14.61 -13.41
C HIS A 525 13.33 15.70 -12.42
N ASN A 526 14.58 15.67 -11.96
CA ASN A 526 15.12 16.61 -10.99
C ASN A 526 16.24 17.43 -11.65
N GLU A 527 16.04 18.74 -11.79
CA GLU A 527 17.05 19.64 -12.39
C GLU A 527 18.38 19.64 -11.63
N GLN A 528 18.35 19.60 -10.29
CA GLN A 528 19.56 19.64 -9.48
C GLN A 528 20.40 18.38 -9.70
N GLU A 529 19.75 17.23 -9.72
CA GLU A 529 20.38 15.95 -9.99
C GLU A 529 20.90 15.87 -11.43
N ALA A 530 20.11 16.33 -12.41
CA ALA A 530 20.53 16.36 -13.81
C ALA A 530 21.83 17.18 -14.00
N ARG A 531 21.95 18.31 -13.30
CA ARG A 531 23.19 19.13 -13.31
C ARG A 531 24.36 18.40 -12.68
N LEU A 532 24.15 17.73 -11.56
CA LEU A 532 25.20 16.95 -10.88
C LEU A 532 25.68 15.79 -11.77
N LEU A 533 24.75 15.00 -12.33
CA LEU A 533 25.06 13.89 -13.22
C LEU A 533 25.78 14.36 -14.50
N ALA A 534 25.35 15.47 -15.08
CA ALA A 534 26.01 16.05 -16.26
C ALA A 534 27.40 16.63 -15.96
N ALA A 535 27.65 17.07 -14.72
CA ALA A 535 28.94 17.63 -14.30
C ALA A 535 29.96 16.58 -13.89
N GLU A 536 29.51 15.49 -13.25
CA GLU A 536 30.38 14.42 -12.76
C GLU A 536 30.70 13.36 -13.83
N ALA A 537 29.92 13.35 -14.92
CA ALA A 537 29.94 12.24 -15.86
C ALA A 537 29.69 12.74 -17.30
N ASP A 538 30.49 12.30 -18.28
CA ASP A 538 30.16 12.38 -19.72
C ASP A 538 28.90 11.55 -20.04
N VAL A 539 27.75 12.09 -19.63
CA VAL A 539 26.41 11.49 -19.66
C VAL A 539 25.48 12.54 -20.23
N LYS A 540 24.71 12.16 -21.24
CA LYS A 540 23.67 13.04 -21.77
C LYS A 540 22.39 12.87 -20.96
N VAL A 541 22.08 13.88 -20.15
CA VAL A 541 20.86 13.89 -19.32
C VAL A 541 19.73 14.63 -20.06
N PHE A 542 18.57 14.01 -20.14
CA PHE A 542 17.35 14.58 -20.69
C PHE A 542 16.35 14.85 -19.57
N LEU A 543 16.00 16.12 -19.39
CA LEU A 543 14.96 16.56 -18.45
C LEU A 543 13.61 16.50 -19.14
N GLY A 544 12.71 15.67 -18.63
CA GLY A 544 11.44 15.37 -19.31
C GLY A 544 10.58 16.60 -19.62
N GLU A 545 10.47 17.53 -18.67
CA GLU A 545 9.71 18.78 -18.85
C GLU A 545 10.40 19.74 -19.81
N GLN A 546 11.73 19.81 -19.76
CA GLN A 546 12.52 20.72 -20.59
C GLN A 546 12.53 20.30 -22.06
N GLU A 547 12.69 19.00 -22.35
CA GLU A 547 12.62 18.49 -23.73
C GLU A 547 11.23 18.65 -24.33
N LEU A 548 10.18 18.42 -23.53
CA LEU A 548 8.80 18.68 -23.98
C LEU A 548 8.59 20.17 -24.26
N ALA A 549 9.04 21.05 -23.37
CA ALA A 549 8.96 22.50 -23.56
C ALA A 549 9.72 22.94 -24.81
N GLN A 550 10.92 22.40 -25.06
CA GLN A 550 11.68 22.69 -26.28
C GLN A 550 10.97 22.20 -27.54
N ALA A 551 10.38 21.00 -27.52
CA ALA A 551 9.64 20.47 -28.66
C ALA A 551 8.40 21.33 -28.96
N MET A 552 7.65 21.71 -27.92
CA MET A 552 6.51 22.63 -28.04
C MET A 552 6.95 24.00 -28.56
N ALA A 553 8.04 24.55 -28.03
CA ALA A 553 8.57 25.84 -28.47
C ALA A 553 8.98 25.80 -29.95
N ARG A 554 9.65 24.73 -30.41
CA ARG A 554 9.99 24.54 -31.83
C ARG A 554 8.75 24.49 -32.72
N ASP A 555 7.72 23.74 -32.34
CA ASP A 555 6.47 23.65 -33.12
C ASP A 555 5.72 25.00 -33.13
N VAL A 556 5.65 25.69 -31.99
CA VAL A 556 5.03 27.03 -31.88
C VAL A 556 5.77 28.04 -32.76
N VAL A 557 7.11 28.08 -32.71
CA VAL A 557 7.92 28.99 -33.54
C VAL A 557 7.76 28.65 -35.02
N GLN A 558 7.79 27.37 -35.39
CA GLN A 558 7.63 26.95 -36.78
C GLN A 558 6.26 27.34 -37.34
N ARG A 559 5.19 27.15 -36.57
CA ARG A 559 3.84 27.57 -36.96
C ARG A 559 3.71 29.09 -37.03
N ALA A 560 4.23 29.81 -36.05
CA ALA A 560 4.22 31.27 -36.03
C ALA A 560 5.00 31.86 -37.22
N ALA A 561 6.16 31.28 -37.56
CA ALA A 561 6.95 31.68 -38.71
C ALA A 561 6.26 31.37 -40.05
N ALA A 562 5.58 30.22 -40.16
CA ALA A 562 4.78 29.88 -41.35
C ALA A 562 3.57 30.82 -41.54
N MET A 563 2.99 31.34 -40.46
CA MET A 563 1.92 32.35 -40.51
C MET A 563 2.43 33.77 -40.80
N ALA A 564 3.74 34.02 -40.68
CA ALA A 564 4.37 35.31 -40.91
C ALA A 564 4.81 35.52 -42.38
N VAL A 565 4.57 34.57 -43.28
CA VAL A 565 4.78 34.77 -44.73
C VAL A 565 3.60 35.58 -45.28
N PRO A 566 3.80 36.83 -45.75
CA PRO A 566 2.71 37.60 -46.34
C PRO A 566 2.30 37.00 -47.70
N ALA A 567 1.00 37.09 -47.99
CA ALA A 567 0.37 36.68 -49.25
C ALA A 567 0.92 37.43 -50.48
#